data_AF-A0A2D4L9U5-F1
#
_entry.id   AF-A0A2D4L9U5-F1
#
_cell.length_a   1.000
_cell.length_b   1.000
_cell.length_c   1.000
_cell.angle_alpha   90.00
_cell.angle_beta   90.00
_cell.angle_gamma   90.00
#
_symmetry.space_group_name_H-M   'P 1'
#
loop_
_entity.id
_entity.type
_entity.pdbx_description
1 polymer ?
#
loop_
_entity_poly.entity_id
_entity_poly.type
_entity_poly.pdbx_seq_one_letter_code
_entity_poly.pdbx_strand_id
1 'polypeptide(L)'
;DLLGTPPVAALRSACEGARAHILRGSHKPPSLSVLYMLSGEATHEAVHLLCRMLVFDPAKRISAKDALSHPYLDEGRLRYHTCMCTCCFSVSSGRIYTSDFEPRADPKFDGSYEKNLASVWQVKELVHRFILEQQHGKRVPLCINPQSAAFKTFIRSTAWHSSKVSKKEER
;
A
#
# COMPACT_ATOMS: atom_id res chain seq x y z
N ASP A 1 23.08 9.97 10.49
CA ASP A 1 22.31 9.16 11.45
C ASP A 1 21.17 9.95 12.07
N LEU A 2 19.93 9.73 11.61
CA LEU A 2 18.74 10.49 12.02
C LEU A 2 18.30 10.20 13.47
N LEU A 3 18.20 8.92 13.84
CA LEU A 3 17.68 8.49 15.15
C LEU A 3 18.78 8.31 16.21
N GLY A 4 20.05 8.46 15.84
CA GLY A 4 21.17 8.25 16.75
C GLY A 4 21.38 6.77 17.11
N THR A 5 21.92 6.51 18.31
CA THR A 5 22.12 5.17 18.84
C THR A 5 20.86 4.69 19.59
N PRO A 6 20.34 3.47 19.33
CA PRO A 6 19.17 2.97 20.02
C PRO A 6 19.44 2.73 21.51
N PRO A 7 18.47 3.03 22.40
CA PRO A 7 18.57 2.64 23.80
C PRO A 7 18.47 1.11 23.94
N VAL A 8 19.06 0.56 25.00
CA VAL A 8 19.07 -0.90 25.27
C VAL A 8 17.65 -1.50 25.23
N ALA A 9 16.67 -0.78 25.77
CA ALA A 9 15.27 -1.22 25.78
C ALA A 9 14.68 -1.39 24.37
N ALA A 10 15.16 -0.66 23.36
CA ALA A 10 14.71 -0.77 21.98
C ALA A 10 15.38 -1.92 21.21
N LEU A 11 16.44 -2.53 21.76
CA LEU A 11 17.17 -3.64 21.14
C LEU A 11 16.60 -5.02 21.50
N ARG A 12 15.43 -5.10 22.14
CA ARG A 12 14.82 -6.35 22.63
C ARG A 12 14.58 -7.41 21.55
N SER A 13 14.37 -7.01 20.30
CA SER A 13 14.20 -7.93 19.17
C SER A 13 15.49 -8.20 18.40
N ALA A 14 16.58 -7.48 18.68
CA ALA A 14 17.85 -7.66 18.00
C ALA A 14 18.55 -8.96 18.44
N CYS A 15 19.24 -9.63 17.52
CA CYS A 15 20.09 -10.77 17.84
C CYS A 15 21.32 -10.34 18.65
N GLU A 16 21.94 -11.31 19.35
CA GLU A 16 23.08 -11.05 20.24
C GLU A 16 24.24 -10.34 19.56
N GLY A 17 24.63 -10.81 18.37
CA GLY A 17 25.74 -10.20 17.61
C GLY A 17 25.47 -8.72 17.25
N ALA A 18 24.23 -8.40 16.85
CA ALA A 18 23.84 -7.02 16.55
C ALA A 18 23.85 -6.15 17.81
N ARG A 19 23.37 -6.67 18.95
CA ARG A 19 23.42 -5.95 20.24
C ARG A 19 24.86 -5.66 20.64
N ALA A 20 25.73 -6.67 20.62
CA ALA A 20 27.14 -6.51 20.99
C ALA A 20 27.87 -5.54 20.06
N HIS A 21 27.54 -5.52 18.76
CA HIS A 21 28.10 -4.54 17.83
C HIS A 21 27.66 -3.10 18.17
N ILE A 22 26.37 -2.87 18.38
CA ILE A 22 25.83 -1.54 18.69
C ILE A 22 26.37 -1.02 20.03
N LEU A 23 26.44 -1.88 21.06
CA LEU A 23 26.91 -1.50 22.40
C LEU A 23 28.42 -1.22 22.46
N ARG A 24 29.20 -1.75 21.50
CA ARG A 24 30.63 -1.43 21.35
C ARG A 24 30.87 -0.08 20.66
N GLY A 25 29.90 0.39 19.88
CA GLY A 25 29.99 1.66 19.15
C GLY A 25 29.85 2.87 20.07
N SER A 26 30.31 4.03 19.62
CA SER A 26 30.06 5.29 20.30
C SER A 26 28.59 5.69 20.23
N HIS A 27 28.08 6.28 21.32
CA HIS A 27 26.72 6.80 21.35
C HIS A 27 26.60 8.06 20.47
N LYS A 28 25.59 8.08 19.60
CA LYS A 28 25.26 9.22 18.73
C LYS A 28 23.90 9.78 19.11
N PRO A 29 23.76 11.11 19.30
CA PRO A 29 22.47 11.72 19.57
C PRO A 29 21.55 11.69 18.32
N PRO A 30 20.22 11.71 18.50
CA PRO A 30 19.28 11.87 17.39
C PRO A 30 19.37 13.28 16.80
N SER A 31 19.19 13.40 15.49
CA SER A 31 19.22 14.66 14.74
C SER A 31 17.92 14.86 13.96
N LEU A 32 16.79 14.89 14.69
CA LEU A 32 15.46 14.99 14.09
C LEU A 32 15.20 16.35 13.41
N SER A 33 15.97 17.39 13.76
CA SER A 33 15.88 18.70 13.11
C SER A 33 16.15 18.64 11.61
N VAL A 34 16.94 17.67 11.15
CA VAL A 34 17.18 17.42 9.72
C VAL A 34 15.89 17.15 8.96
N LEU A 35 14.84 16.64 9.61
CA LEU A 35 13.54 16.39 8.97
C LEU A 35 12.88 17.66 8.44
N TYR A 36 13.08 18.80 9.11
CA TYR A 36 12.59 20.09 8.63
C TYR A 36 13.35 20.59 7.40
N MET A 37 14.55 20.07 7.14
CA MET A 37 15.38 20.44 6.00
C MET A 37 15.17 19.52 4.79
N LEU A 38 14.34 18.46 4.92
CA LEU A 38 14.10 17.50 3.83
C LEU A 38 13.33 18.11 2.66
N SER A 39 12.47 19.10 2.92
CA SER A 39 11.65 19.76 1.91
C SER A 39 11.27 21.16 2.40
N GLY A 40 11.15 22.12 1.47
CA GLY A 40 10.60 23.45 1.77
C GLY A 40 9.13 23.42 2.24
N GLU A 41 8.43 22.30 1.99
CA GLU A 41 7.05 22.06 2.39
C GLU A 41 6.92 21.21 3.68
N ALA A 42 8.03 21.01 4.41
CA ALA A 42 8.03 20.19 5.62
C ALA A 42 7.30 20.91 6.76
N THR A 43 5.99 20.69 6.87
CA THR A 43 5.17 21.22 7.96
C THR A 43 5.51 20.57 9.30
N HIS A 44 5.16 21.24 10.40
CA HIS A 44 5.37 20.71 11.75
C HIS A 44 4.62 19.39 11.96
N GLU A 45 3.40 19.29 11.45
CA GLU A 45 2.56 18.10 11.51
C GLU A 45 3.17 16.94 10.72
N ALA A 46 3.78 17.22 9.55
CA ALA A 46 4.48 16.22 8.75
C ALA A 46 5.66 15.63 9.53
N VAL A 47 6.50 16.50 10.08
CA VAL A 47 7.68 16.10 10.86
C VAL A 47 7.27 15.37 12.14
N HIS A 48 6.21 15.83 12.82
CA HIS A 48 5.68 15.17 14.00
C HIS A 48 5.20 13.74 13.68
N LEU A 49 4.46 13.54 12.58
CA LEU A 49 4.03 12.22 12.15
C LEU A 49 5.23 11.31 11.82
N LEU A 50 6.23 11.84 11.11
CA LEU A 50 7.45 11.09 10.79
C LEU A 50 8.21 10.66 12.05
N CYS A 51 8.36 11.53 13.05
CA CYS A 51 8.98 11.19 14.34
C CYS A 51 8.24 10.06 15.07
N ARG A 52 6.92 9.96 14.90
CA ARG A 52 6.08 8.89 15.46
C ARG A 52 6.22 7.56 14.70
N MET A 53 6.59 7.61 13.42
CA MET A 53 6.82 6.42 12.56
C MET A 53 8.27 5.91 12.65
N LEU A 54 9.24 6.81 12.72
CA LEU A 54 10.67 6.51 12.69
C LEU A 54 11.19 6.29 14.11
N VAL A 55 10.89 5.13 14.67
CA VAL A 55 11.38 4.70 15.99
C VAL A 55 12.03 3.33 15.92
N PHE A 56 13.03 3.11 16.79
CA PHE A 56 13.75 1.83 16.86
C PHE A 56 12.88 0.68 17.35
N ASP A 57 12.11 0.91 18.42
CA ASP A 57 11.24 -0.10 19.01
C ASP A 57 9.94 -0.21 18.20
N PRO A 58 9.69 -1.34 17.49
CA PRO A 58 8.48 -1.50 16.69
C PRO A 58 7.19 -1.39 17.52
N ALA A 59 7.23 -1.74 18.80
CA ALA A 59 6.07 -1.67 19.69
C ALA A 59 5.70 -0.22 20.06
N LYS A 60 6.64 0.72 19.94
CA LYS A 60 6.40 2.16 20.17
C LYS A 60 6.05 2.92 18.89
N ARG A 61 6.16 2.27 17.73
CA ARG A 61 5.82 2.88 16.44
C ARG A 61 4.33 3.14 16.39
N ILE A 62 3.94 4.32 15.91
CA ILE A 62 2.53 4.64 15.68
C ILE A 62 1.86 3.57 14.81
N SER A 63 0.64 3.17 15.20
CA SER A 63 -0.13 2.21 14.40
C SER A 63 -0.65 2.88 13.12
N ALA A 64 -0.96 2.09 12.09
CA ALA A 64 -1.56 2.64 10.87
C ALA A 64 -2.88 3.38 11.15
N LYS A 65 -3.69 2.89 12.09
CA LYS A 65 -4.94 3.53 12.50
C LYS A 65 -4.69 4.90 13.13
N ASP A 66 -3.75 4.98 14.07
CA ASP A 66 -3.46 6.25 14.75
C ASP A 66 -2.74 7.23 13.82
N ALA A 67 -1.92 6.71 12.89
CA ALA A 67 -1.27 7.52 11.86
C ALA A 67 -2.29 8.11 10.90
N LEU A 68 -3.28 7.33 10.46
CA LEU A 68 -4.39 7.82 9.66
C LEU A 68 -5.12 8.94 10.41
N SER A 69 -5.43 8.76 11.70
CA SER A 69 -6.08 9.77 12.54
C SER A 69 -5.22 11.03 12.84
N HIS A 70 -4.01 11.13 12.31
CA HIS A 70 -3.12 12.26 12.54
C HIS A 70 -3.52 13.48 11.69
N PRO A 71 -3.51 14.72 12.25
CA PRO A 71 -3.99 15.93 11.55
C PRO A 71 -3.33 16.19 10.19
N TYR A 72 -2.06 15.81 10.05
CA TYR A 72 -1.32 15.88 8.78
C TYR A 72 -2.07 15.24 7.59
N LEU A 73 -2.87 14.19 7.83
CA LEU A 73 -3.58 13.46 6.77
C LEU A 73 -5.01 13.95 6.52
N ASP A 74 -5.51 14.92 7.28
CA ASP A 74 -6.90 15.38 7.17
C ASP A 74 -7.23 15.97 5.80
N GLU A 75 -6.35 16.83 5.29
CA GLU A 75 -6.53 17.44 3.96
C GLU A 75 -6.46 16.37 2.85
N GLY A 76 -5.55 15.40 2.98
CA GLY A 76 -5.42 14.29 2.05
C GLY A 76 -6.67 13.41 2.04
N ARG A 77 -7.20 13.08 3.23
CA ARG A 77 -8.44 12.32 3.39
C ARG A 77 -9.61 13.04 2.74
N LEU A 78 -9.77 14.33 3.03
CA LEU A 78 -10.87 15.13 2.46
C LEU A 78 -10.79 15.18 0.94
N ARG A 79 -9.61 15.46 0.36
CA ARG A 79 -9.40 15.47 -1.09
C ARG A 79 -9.72 14.12 -1.73
N TYR A 80 -9.23 13.03 -1.13
CA TYR A 80 -9.52 11.67 -1.61
C TYR A 80 -11.02 11.40 -1.68
N HIS A 81 -11.76 11.71 -0.60
CA HIS A 81 -13.21 11.48 -0.56
C HIS A 81 -14.03 12.46 -1.39
N THR A 82 -13.49 13.63 -1.71
CA THR A 82 -14.16 14.65 -2.53
C THR A 82 -14.19 14.28 -4.01
N CYS A 83 -13.21 13.56 -4.55
CA CYS A 83 -13.17 13.30 -5.99
C CYS A 83 -12.49 12.00 -6.46
N MET A 84 -11.72 11.29 -5.62
CA MET A 84 -10.93 10.14 -6.06
C MET A 84 -11.48 8.79 -5.60
N CYS A 85 -12.22 8.78 -4.50
CA CYS A 85 -12.74 7.54 -3.92
C CYS A 85 -13.91 6.96 -4.73
N THR A 86 -14.13 5.66 -4.59
CA THR A 86 -15.32 4.96 -5.09
C THR A 86 -16.43 4.81 -4.04
N CYS A 87 -16.15 5.12 -2.77
CA CYS A 87 -17.10 4.96 -1.66
C CYS A 87 -18.05 6.16 -1.47
N CYS A 88 -17.77 7.30 -2.09
CA CYS A 88 -18.64 8.49 -2.08
C CYS A 88 -19.15 8.76 -3.50
N PHE A 89 -20.35 9.33 -3.61
CA PHE A 89 -20.99 9.56 -4.91
C PHE A 89 -21.73 10.90 -4.92
N SER A 90 -21.93 11.45 -6.12
CA SER A 90 -22.65 12.71 -6.30
C SER A 90 -24.09 12.46 -6.73
N VAL A 91 -25.02 13.19 -6.13
CA VAL A 91 -26.42 13.30 -6.52
C VAL A 91 -26.75 14.77 -6.84
N SER A 92 -27.95 15.06 -7.33
CA SER A 92 -28.36 16.42 -7.68
C SER A 92 -28.29 17.42 -6.51
N SER A 93 -28.48 16.95 -5.27
CA SER A 93 -28.41 17.76 -4.06
C SER A 93 -27.00 17.92 -3.48
N GLY A 94 -25.98 17.27 -4.05
CA GLY A 94 -24.60 17.34 -3.57
C GLY A 94 -23.90 15.99 -3.49
N ARG A 95 -22.73 15.96 -2.85
CA ARG A 95 -21.94 14.74 -2.66
C ARG A 95 -22.35 14.04 -1.37
N ILE A 96 -22.68 12.75 -1.47
CA ILE A 96 -22.94 11.87 -0.34
C ILE A 96 -21.64 11.17 0.03
N TYR A 97 -21.19 11.41 1.25
CA TYR A 97 -19.97 10.82 1.81
C TYR A 97 -20.27 9.47 2.48
N THR A 98 -19.33 8.55 2.40
CA THR A 98 -19.36 7.31 3.19
C THR A 98 -19.37 7.63 4.69
N SER A 99 -20.01 6.79 5.49
CA SER A 99 -19.99 6.88 6.95
C SER A 99 -18.68 6.41 7.56
N ASP A 100 -17.93 5.57 6.83
CA ASP A 100 -16.62 5.07 7.23
C ASP A 100 -15.58 5.39 6.15
N PHE A 101 -14.64 6.28 6.48
CA PHE A 101 -13.54 6.68 5.62
C PHE A 101 -12.36 5.71 5.64
N GLU A 102 -12.25 4.88 6.67
CA GLU A 102 -11.10 3.99 6.90
C GLU A 102 -11.58 2.55 7.19
N PRO A 103 -12.27 1.92 6.22
CA PRO A 103 -12.84 0.60 6.42
C PRO A 103 -11.74 -0.44 6.61
N ARG A 104 -12.06 -1.48 7.39
CA ARG A 104 -11.19 -2.62 7.61
C ARG A 104 -11.49 -3.71 6.59
N ALA A 105 -10.46 -4.43 6.16
CA ALA A 105 -10.65 -5.64 5.37
C ALA A 105 -11.34 -6.70 6.23
N ASP A 106 -12.49 -7.18 5.77
CA ASP A 106 -13.25 -8.27 6.36
C ASP A 106 -13.74 -9.19 5.23
N PRO A 107 -13.42 -10.50 5.26
CA PRO A 107 -12.68 -11.23 6.28
C PRO A 107 -11.17 -10.91 6.33
N LYS A 108 -10.53 -11.25 7.47
CA LYS A 108 -9.06 -11.25 7.56
C LYS A 108 -8.48 -12.19 6.49
N PHE A 109 -7.33 -11.82 5.94
CA PHE A 109 -6.61 -12.67 5.01
C PHE A 109 -6.26 -14.03 5.66
N ASP A 110 -6.66 -15.12 5.01
CA ASP A 110 -6.33 -16.47 5.44
C ASP A 110 -5.01 -16.92 4.82
N GLY A 111 -3.97 -17.00 5.65
CA GLY A 111 -2.64 -17.47 5.25
C GLY A 111 -2.49 -19.00 5.23
N SER A 112 -3.58 -19.77 5.33
CA SER A 112 -3.53 -21.23 5.24
C SER A 112 -3.04 -21.70 3.87
N TYR A 113 -3.38 -20.96 2.81
CA TYR A 113 -2.95 -21.25 1.44
C TYR A 113 -1.42 -21.32 1.34
N GLU A 114 -0.71 -20.28 1.80
CA GLU A 114 0.76 -20.20 1.72
C GLU A 114 1.45 -21.23 2.60
N LYS A 115 0.89 -21.50 3.80
CA LYS A 115 1.45 -22.49 4.74
C LYS A 115 1.41 -23.92 4.18
N ASN A 116 0.50 -24.20 3.26
CA ASN A 116 0.29 -25.53 2.68
C ASN A 116 1.06 -25.74 1.36
N LEU A 117 1.88 -24.79 0.93
CA LEU A 117 2.70 -24.92 -0.29
C LEU A 117 3.94 -25.78 0.01
N ALA A 118 3.86 -27.08 -0.28
CA ALA A 118 4.92 -28.04 0.03
C ALA A 118 5.82 -28.40 -1.18
N SER A 119 5.39 -28.12 -2.41
CA SER A 119 6.18 -28.44 -3.61
C SER A 119 5.92 -27.51 -4.80
N VAL A 120 6.89 -27.40 -5.70
CA VAL A 120 6.77 -26.62 -6.94
C VAL A 120 5.62 -27.12 -7.82
N TRP A 121 5.40 -28.44 -7.88
CA TRP A 121 4.31 -29.03 -8.64
C TRP A 121 2.95 -28.61 -8.09
N GLN A 122 2.75 -28.67 -6.77
CA GLN A 122 1.53 -28.22 -6.12
C GLN A 122 1.28 -26.73 -6.36
N VAL A 123 2.32 -25.90 -6.25
CA VAL A 123 2.22 -24.46 -6.56
C VAL A 123 1.76 -24.25 -8.01
N LYS A 124 2.34 -24.98 -8.97
CA LYS A 124 1.95 -24.90 -10.38
C LYS A 124 0.47 -25.24 -10.58
N GLU A 125 -0.02 -26.33 -9.99
CA GLU A 125 -1.43 -26.73 -10.09
C GLU A 125 -2.36 -25.70 -9.45
N LEU A 126 -2.00 -25.18 -8.27
CA LEU A 126 -2.82 -24.17 -7.58
C LEU A 126 -2.91 -22.87 -8.36
N VAL A 127 -1.80 -22.39 -8.92
CA VAL A 127 -1.77 -21.18 -9.76
C VAL A 127 -2.54 -21.40 -11.06
N HIS A 128 -2.35 -22.55 -11.72
CA HIS A 128 -3.08 -22.89 -12.93
C HIS A 128 -4.59 -22.92 -12.70
N ARG A 129 -5.03 -23.60 -11.64
CA ARG A 129 -6.45 -23.65 -11.25
C ARG A 129 -7.00 -22.26 -10.94
N PHE A 130 -6.27 -21.44 -10.18
CA PHE A 130 -6.68 -20.06 -9.88
C PHE A 130 -6.89 -19.24 -11.17
N ILE A 131 -5.98 -19.35 -12.15
CA ILE A 131 -6.12 -18.64 -13.44
C ILE A 131 -7.41 -19.06 -14.15
N LEU A 132 -7.66 -20.37 -14.26
CA LEU A 132 -8.86 -20.89 -14.92
C LEU A 132 -10.14 -20.43 -14.20
N GLU A 133 -10.18 -20.52 -12.88
CA GLU A 133 -11.32 -20.05 -12.09
C GLU A 133 -11.60 -18.55 -12.28
N GLN A 134 -10.55 -17.72 -12.36
CA GLN A 134 -10.71 -16.29 -12.63
C GLN A 134 -11.23 -16.02 -14.06
N GLN A 135 -10.87 -16.86 -15.04
CA GLN A 135 -11.39 -16.75 -16.41
C GLN A 135 -12.88 -17.11 -16.51
N HIS A 136 -13.37 -18.02 -15.66
CA HIS A 136 -14.77 -18.43 -15.62
C HIS A 136 -15.67 -17.52 -14.75
N GLY A 137 -15.10 -16.52 -14.06
CA GLY A 137 -15.87 -15.60 -13.22
C GLY A 137 -16.91 -14.80 -14.02
N LYS A 138 -18.08 -14.52 -13.41
CA LYS A 138 -19.17 -13.67 -13.97
C LYS A 138 -18.80 -12.19 -14.13
N ARG A 139 -17.51 -11.84 -14.20
CA ARG A 139 -17.08 -10.45 -14.35
C ARG A 139 -17.40 -10.01 -15.77
N VAL A 140 -18.11 -8.88 -15.88
CA VAL A 140 -18.33 -8.23 -17.18
C VAL A 140 -16.97 -7.99 -17.81
N PRO A 141 -16.70 -8.48 -19.03
CA PRO A 141 -15.44 -8.22 -19.70
C PRO A 141 -15.19 -6.71 -19.72
N LEU A 142 -13.95 -6.30 -19.44
CA LEU A 142 -13.56 -4.90 -19.58
C LEU A 142 -13.71 -4.51 -21.05
N CYS A 143 -14.83 -3.88 -21.38
CA CYS A 143 -15.09 -3.35 -22.70
C CYS A 143 -14.38 -2.02 -22.84
N ILE A 144 -13.71 -1.82 -23.97
CA ILE A 144 -13.09 -0.54 -24.26
C ILE A 144 -14.18 0.46 -24.59
N ASN A 145 -14.21 1.60 -23.88
CA ASN A 145 -15.15 2.67 -24.17
C ASN A 145 -14.85 3.30 -25.54
N PRO A 146 -15.69 3.08 -26.58
CA PRO A 146 -15.45 3.61 -27.92
C PRO A 146 -15.60 5.13 -27.99
N GLN A 147 -16.23 5.74 -26.98
CA GLN A 147 -16.43 7.19 -26.88
C GLN A 147 -15.26 7.89 -26.17
N SER A 148 -14.27 7.15 -25.64
CA SER A 148 -13.09 7.76 -25.02
C SER A 148 -12.26 8.52 -26.05
N ALA A 149 -11.76 9.71 -25.69
CA ALA A 149 -10.85 10.49 -26.53
C ALA A 149 -9.59 9.69 -26.94
N ALA A 150 -9.17 8.74 -26.10
CA ALA A 150 -8.01 7.89 -26.36
C ALA A 150 -8.31 6.68 -27.27
N PHE A 151 -9.58 6.40 -27.60
CA PHE A 151 -9.97 5.17 -28.29
C PHE A 151 -9.28 4.99 -29.65
N LYS A 152 -9.23 6.04 -30.46
CA LYS A 152 -8.61 6.01 -31.81
C LYS A 152 -7.11 5.72 -31.77
N THR A 153 -6.41 6.24 -30.76
CA THR A 153 -4.99 5.98 -30.55
C THR A 153 -4.77 4.56 -30.05
N PHE A 154 -5.62 4.11 -29.12
CA PHE A 154 -5.54 2.79 -28.54
C PHE A 154 -5.72 1.67 -29.57
N ILE A 155 -6.71 1.75 -30.47
CA ILE A 155 -6.95 0.70 -31.49
C ILE A 155 -5.84 0.60 -32.55
N ARG A 156 -4.99 1.63 -32.67
CA ARG A 156 -3.82 1.64 -33.55
C ARG A 156 -2.55 1.17 -32.84
N SER A 157 -2.62 0.94 -31.53
CA SER A 157 -1.48 0.48 -30.74
C SER A 157 -1.21 -1.01 -30.95
N THR A 158 0.04 -1.40 -30.73
CA THR A 158 0.48 -2.81 -30.75
C THR A 158 -0.27 -3.66 -29.72
N ALA A 159 -0.65 -3.07 -28.58
CA ALA A 159 -1.41 -3.75 -27.52
C ALA A 159 -2.78 -4.28 -27.99
N TRP A 160 -3.50 -3.53 -28.84
CA TRP A 160 -4.75 -4.00 -29.42
C TRP A 160 -4.54 -5.14 -30.41
N HIS A 161 -3.51 -5.06 -31.25
CA HIS A 161 -3.21 -6.08 -32.25
C HIS A 161 -2.78 -7.42 -31.62
N SER A 162 -1.99 -7.43 -30.54
CA SER A 162 -1.59 -8.66 -29.85
C SER A 162 -2.78 -9.43 -29.25
N SER A 163 -3.80 -8.73 -28.74
CA SER A 163 -4.99 -9.37 -28.15
C SER A 163 -5.87 -10.14 -29.14
N LYS A 164 -5.78 -9.83 -30.45
CA LYS A 164 -6.53 -10.56 -31.49
C LYS A 164 -5.82 -11.82 -31.98
N VAL A 165 -4.49 -11.91 -31.82
CA VAL A 165 -3.71 -13.07 -32.26
C VAL A 165 -3.98 -14.28 -31.36
N SER A 166 -4.15 -14.04 -30.04
CA SER A 166 -4.40 -15.11 -29.07
C SER A 166 -5.74 -15.86 -29.25
N LYS A 167 -6.70 -15.32 -30.01
CA LYS A 167 -7.98 -15.99 -30.32
C LYS A 167 -7.96 -16.83 -31.60
N LYS A 168 -6.84 -16.83 -32.34
CA LYS A 168 -6.76 -17.51 -33.64
C LYS A 168 -6.12 -18.91 -33.58
N GLU A 169 -5.57 -19.31 -32.44
CA GLU A 169 -4.96 -20.64 -32.22
C GLU A 169 -5.92 -21.68 -31.63
N GLU A 170 -7.21 -21.34 -31.44
CA GLU A 170 -8.22 -22.23 -30.83
C GLU A 170 -9.25 -22.75 -31.86
N ARG A 171 -8.82 -23.06 -33.09
CA ARG A 171 -9.64 -23.70 -34.13
C ARG A 171 -8.92 -24.84 -34.82
#